data_AF-A0A0M8WDH5-F1
#
_entry.id   AF-A0A0M8WDH5-F1
#
_cell.length_a   1.000
_cell.length_b   1.000
_cell.length_c   1.000
_cell.angle_alpha   90.00
_cell.angle_beta   90.00
_cell.angle_gamma   90.00
#
_symmetry.space_group_name_H-M   'P 1'
#
loop_
_entity.id
_entity.type
_entity.pdbx_description
1 polymer ?
#
loop_
_entity_poly.entity_id
_entity_poly.type
_entity_poly.pdbx_seq_one_letter_code
_entity_poly.pdbx_strand_id
1 'polypeptide(L)'
;MPVTFEEVAAVLAQVEEKAGAAIATLVREPDEEHDRINDHLIQLGIGRPGASVEASKHVEVKVAWRMRQRGMDHVELVVNNELCNGTLSCSRLLPYVLGPDQTLTVHDPVRSREFRGRDVR
;
A
#
# COMPACT_ATOMS: atom_id res chain seq x y z
N MET A 1 -10.64 31.51 -4.14
CA MET A 1 -10.65 30.59 -5.28
C MET A 1 -10.14 29.25 -4.76
N PRO A 2 -10.97 28.20 -4.61
CA PRO A 2 -10.45 26.91 -4.21
C PRO A 2 -9.91 26.19 -5.44
N VAL A 3 -8.62 25.88 -5.41
CA VAL A 3 -8.00 24.91 -6.30
C VAL A 3 -8.72 23.57 -6.10
N THR A 4 -9.33 23.09 -7.18
CA THR A 4 -9.94 21.76 -7.28
C THR A 4 -8.88 20.70 -7.03
N PHE A 5 -9.20 19.68 -6.23
CA PHE A 5 -8.32 18.60 -5.79
C PHE A 5 -8.03 17.58 -6.93
N GLU A 6 -7.86 18.10 -8.14
CA GLU A 6 -7.48 17.45 -9.39
C GLU A 6 -6.05 17.91 -9.65
N GLU A 7 -5.04 17.16 -9.17
CA GLU A 7 -3.59 17.26 -9.47
C GLU A 7 -2.85 16.63 -8.27
N VAL A 8 -2.17 15.47 -8.29
CA VAL A 8 -1.45 14.77 -9.36
C VAL A 8 -1.37 13.28 -8.97
N ALA A 9 -2.27 12.46 -9.49
CA ALA A 9 -2.23 11.00 -9.33
C ALA A 9 -1.63 10.37 -10.60
N ALA A 10 -0.30 10.28 -10.64
CA ALA A 10 0.42 9.55 -11.68
C ALA A 10 1.49 8.69 -11.02
N VAL A 11 1.14 7.45 -10.70
CA VAL A 11 2.12 6.41 -10.31
C VAL A 11 1.70 5.08 -10.94
N LEU A 12 2.65 4.50 -11.68
CA LEU A 12 2.61 3.38 -12.61
C LEU A 12 2.94 2.04 -11.86
N ALA A 13 2.14 0.97 -11.98
CA ALA A 13 2.41 -0.38 -11.40
C ALA A 13 2.25 -1.72 -12.25
N GLN A 14 3.08 -2.75 -11.97
CA GLN A 14 2.90 -4.22 -12.20
C GLN A 14 3.00 -4.93 -13.57
N VAL A 15 4.19 -5.38 -14.03
CA VAL A 15 4.26 -6.48 -15.06
C VAL A 15 4.03 -7.81 -14.42
N GLU A 16 3.06 -8.50 -15.02
CA GLU A 16 3.16 -9.92 -15.23
C GLU A 16 3.30 -10.21 -16.72
N GLU A 17 4.48 -10.66 -17.10
CA GLU A 17 4.79 -11.38 -18.32
C GLU A 17 5.90 -12.32 -17.88
N LYS A 18 5.62 -13.61 -17.99
CA LYS A 18 6.61 -14.66 -17.86
C LYS A 18 7.87 -14.21 -18.59
N ALA A 19 8.96 -14.05 -17.85
CA ALA A 19 10.22 -13.46 -18.29
C ALA A 19 10.15 -11.94 -18.52
N GLY A 20 10.56 -11.18 -17.50
CA GLY A 20 11.19 -9.87 -17.63
C GLY A 20 10.42 -8.82 -18.45
N ALA A 21 9.43 -8.18 -17.84
CA ALA A 21 8.97 -6.86 -18.26
C ALA A 21 8.48 -6.05 -17.03
N ALA A 22 8.12 -4.78 -17.18
CA ALA A 22 7.48 -3.89 -16.18
C ALA A 22 6.12 -3.39 -16.75
N ILE A 23 4.98 -3.50 -16.05
CA ILE A 23 3.65 -2.95 -16.48
C ILE A 23 3.39 -1.89 -15.45
N ALA A 24 2.50 -1.01 -15.85
CA ALA A 24 2.07 0.14 -15.11
C ALA A 24 0.53 0.15 -14.94
N THR A 25 0.07 0.16 -13.69
CA THR A 25 -1.29 0.08 -13.20
C THR A 25 -1.51 1.34 -12.42
N LEU A 26 -2.49 2.11 -12.86
CA LEU A 26 -2.97 3.30 -12.20
C LEU A 26 -3.84 2.87 -11.03
N VAL A 27 -3.40 3.16 -9.81
CA VAL A 27 -4.21 2.97 -8.60
C VAL A 27 -5.19 4.14 -8.51
N ARG A 28 -6.34 4.01 -9.17
CA ARG A 28 -7.52 4.79 -8.82
C ARG A 28 -8.12 4.17 -7.55
N GLU A 29 -8.45 5.00 -6.57
CA GLU A 29 -9.24 4.55 -5.42
C GLU A 29 -10.67 4.28 -5.88
N PRO A 30 -11.22 3.08 -5.70
CA PRO A 30 -12.64 2.99 -5.47
C PRO A 30 -12.94 3.67 -4.13
N ASP A 31 -14.03 4.43 -4.07
CA ASP A 31 -14.50 5.02 -2.81
C ASP A 31 -14.56 3.91 -1.73
N GLU A 32 -14.14 4.23 -0.49
CA GLU A 32 -14.14 3.34 0.70
C GLU A 32 -13.01 2.27 0.81
N GLU A 33 -12.03 2.20 -0.10
CA GLU A 33 -10.90 1.23 0.06
C GLU A 33 -10.10 1.48 1.36
N HIS A 34 -9.90 2.74 1.71
CA HIS A 34 -9.18 3.14 2.91
C HIS A 34 -9.94 2.76 4.20
N ASP A 35 -11.28 2.72 4.16
CA ASP A 35 -12.10 2.31 5.31
C ASP A 35 -11.92 0.82 5.59
N ARG A 36 -11.94 -0.03 4.56
CA ARG A 36 -11.72 -1.48 4.71
C ARG A 36 -10.33 -1.81 5.25
N ILE A 37 -9.33 -1.07 4.79
CA ILE A 37 -7.96 -1.19 5.31
C ILE A 37 -7.91 -0.77 6.77
N ASN A 38 -8.59 0.33 7.12
CA ASN A 38 -8.64 0.82 8.49
C ASN A 38 -9.33 -0.18 9.43
N ASP A 39 -10.44 -0.77 9.00
CA ASP A 39 -11.15 -1.81 9.74
C ASP A 39 -10.29 -3.05 9.95
N HIS A 40 -9.54 -3.50 8.92
CA HIS A 40 -8.58 -4.60 9.06
C HIS A 40 -7.50 -4.29 10.10
N LEU A 41 -6.93 -3.08 10.08
CA LEU A 41 -5.93 -2.68 11.07
C LEU A 41 -6.52 -2.63 12.49
N ILE A 42 -7.75 -2.11 12.65
CA ILE A 42 -8.45 -2.10 13.94
C ILE A 42 -8.73 -3.52 14.43
N GLN A 43 -9.13 -4.45 13.56
CA GLN A 43 -9.34 -5.87 13.91
C GLN A 43 -8.06 -6.53 14.44
N LEU A 44 -6.90 -6.11 13.95
CA LEU A 44 -5.60 -6.55 14.45
C LEU A 44 -5.13 -5.82 15.74
N GLY A 45 -5.96 -4.92 16.29
CA GLY A 45 -5.61 -4.09 17.44
C GLY A 45 -4.65 -2.94 17.11
N ILE A 46 -4.44 -2.66 15.82
CA ILE A 46 -3.55 -1.61 15.32
C ILE A 46 -4.41 -0.38 15.01
N GLY A 47 -4.60 0.48 16.00
CA GLY A 47 -5.43 1.68 15.91
C GLY A 47 -6.49 1.72 17.01
N ARG A 48 -7.42 2.67 16.91
CA ARG A 48 -8.58 2.75 17.80
C ARG A 48 -9.86 2.68 16.97
N PRO A 49 -10.92 2.02 17.45
CA PRO A 49 -12.23 2.05 16.80
C PRO A 49 -12.68 3.50 16.55
N GLY A 50 -13.08 3.81 15.31
CA GLY A 50 -13.51 5.15 14.90
C GLY A 50 -12.38 6.16 14.64
N ALA A 51 -11.10 5.76 14.76
CA ALA A 51 -9.97 6.58 14.33
C ALA A 51 -9.51 6.18 12.92
N SER A 52 -9.19 7.18 12.08
CA SER A 52 -8.54 6.99 10.78
C SER A 52 -7.04 6.81 10.96
N VAL A 53 -6.50 5.68 10.51
CA VAL A 53 -5.07 5.50 10.33
C VAL A 53 -4.68 6.14 9.00
N GLU A 54 -4.01 7.31 9.02
CA GLU A 54 -3.70 8.05 7.78
C GLU A 54 -2.94 7.23 6.72
N ALA A 55 -2.11 6.29 7.13
CA ALA A 55 -1.42 5.40 6.20
C ALA A 55 -2.38 4.52 5.36
N SER A 56 -3.63 4.27 5.79
CA SER A 56 -4.62 3.54 4.98
C SER A 56 -4.97 4.25 3.68
N LYS A 57 -4.78 5.57 3.64
CA LYS A 57 -4.99 6.40 2.45
C LYS A 57 -3.78 6.42 1.53
N HIS A 58 -2.63 5.88 1.95
CA HIS A 58 -1.42 5.92 1.13
C HIS A 58 -1.39 4.78 0.10
N VAL A 59 -0.75 5.03 -1.04
CA VAL A 59 -0.74 4.10 -2.19
C VAL A 59 -0.09 2.76 -1.85
N GLU A 60 0.94 2.75 -1.00
CA GLU A 60 1.68 1.56 -0.62
C GLU A 60 0.79 0.57 0.14
N VAL A 61 -0.02 1.09 1.06
CA VAL A 61 -0.93 0.26 1.86
C VAL A 61 -2.07 -0.29 1.01
N LYS A 62 -2.59 0.49 0.06
CA LYS A 62 -3.58 0.03 -0.91
C LYS A 62 -3.05 -1.05 -1.83
N VAL A 63 -1.81 -0.91 -2.30
CA VAL A 63 -1.14 -1.94 -3.11
C VAL A 63 -1.00 -3.23 -2.29
N ALA A 64 -0.52 -3.16 -1.05
CA ALA A 64 -0.45 -4.32 -0.16
C ALA A 64 -1.81 -4.97 0.09
N TRP A 65 -2.86 -4.17 0.29
CA TRP A 65 -4.22 -4.66 0.46
C TRP A 65 -4.75 -5.39 -0.78
N ARG A 66 -4.45 -4.87 -1.97
CA ARG A 66 -4.80 -5.53 -3.23
C ARG A 66 -3.99 -6.81 -3.46
N MET A 67 -2.70 -6.83 -3.10
CA MET A 67 -1.90 -8.05 -3.13
C MET A 67 -2.52 -9.13 -2.23
N ARG A 68 -2.92 -8.77 -1.01
CA ARG A 68 -3.60 -9.67 -0.07
C ARG A 68 -4.88 -10.26 -0.68
N GLN A 69 -5.73 -9.41 -1.25
CA GLN A 69 -7.01 -9.85 -1.82
C GLN A 69 -6.86 -10.68 -3.10
N ARG A 70 -5.84 -10.40 -3.91
CA ARG A 70 -5.63 -11.05 -5.22
C ARG A 70 -4.67 -12.23 -5.18
N GLY A 71 -4.02 -12.48 -4.04
CA GLY A 71 -3.03 -13.55 -3.91
C GLY A 71 -1.76 -13.29 -4.71
N MET A 72 -1.32 -12.03 -4.83
CA MET A 72 -0.05 -11.69 -5.51
C MET A 72 1.12 -11.93 -4.56
N ASP A 73 2.06 -12.79 -4.96
CA ASP A 73 3.19 -13.18 -4.10
C ASP A 73 4.25 -12.08 -3.99
N HIS A 74 4.54 -11.39 -5.10
CA HIS A 74 5.58 -10.36 -5.15
C HIS A 74 5.16 -9.17 -6.01
N VAL A 75 5.41 -7.95 -5.52
CA VAL A 75 5.21 -6.70 -6.27
C VAL A 75 6.36 -5.74 -6.00
N GLU A 76 6.85 -5.09 -7.06
CA GLU A 76 7.69 -3.89 -6.95
C GLU A 76 6.84 -2.64 -7.22
N LEU A 77 6.94 -1.67 -6.33
CA LEU A 77 6.20 -0.42 -6.36
C LEU A 77 7.18 0.75 -6.35
N VAL A 78 7.14 1.58 -7.39
CA VAL A 78 7.90 2.83 -7.42
C VAL A 78 6.97 3.96 -7.01
N VAL A 79 7.38 4.80 -6.06
CA VAL A 79 6.65 6.00 -5.63
C VAL A 79 7.53 7.22 -5.76
N ASN A 80 6.92 8.34 -6.16
CA ASN A 80 7.62 9.62 -6.28
C ASN A 80 7.75 10.37 -4.96
N ASN A 81 7.06 9.90 -3.91
CA ASN A 81 7.05 10.52 -2.59
C ASN A 81 7.81 9.64 -1.59
N GLU A 82 8.43 10.28 -0.60
CA GLU A 82 9.06 9.52 0.49
C GLU A 82 8.01 8.71 1.25
N LEU A 83 8.30 7.44 1.50
CA LEU A 83 7.43 6.59 2.30
C LEU A 83 7.21 7.23 3.67
N CYS A 84 5.97 7.21 4.12
CA CYS A 84 5.60 7.87 5.37
C CYS A 84 6.36 7.30 6.59
N ASN A 85 6.62 8.17 7.58
CA ASN A 85 7.39 7.88 8.79
C ASN A 85 6.51 8.01 10.06
N GLY A 86 6.87 7.33 11.15
CA GLY A 86 6.15 7.38 12.43
C GLY A 86 5.67 6.03 12.96
N THR A 87 4.78 6.04 13.96
CA THR A 87 4.32 4.81 14.62
C THR A 87 3.26 4.04 13.84
N LEU A 88 2.41 4.75 13.12
CA LEU A 88 1.40 4.18 12.23
C LEU A 88 1.77 4.44 10.78
N SER A 89 3.05 4.30 10.46
CA SER A 89 3.55 4.50 9.11
C SER A 89 3.36 3.27 8.24
N CYS A 90 3.24 3.51 6.95
CA CYS A 90 3.40 2.60 5.82
C CYS A 90 4.49 1.56 6.11
N SER A 91 5.70 2.01 6.46
CA SER A 91 6.84 1.14 6.76
C SER A 91 6.61 0.15 7.89
N ARG A 92 5.76 0.49 8.87
CA ARG A 92 5.42 -0.40 9.99
C ARG A 92 4.18 -1.24 9.73
N LEU A 93 3.24 -0.72 8.95
CA LEU A 93 1.93 -1.34 8.72
C LEU A 93 1.93 -2.32 7.56
N LEU A 94 2.77 -2.12 6.55
CA LEU A 94 2.83 -2.99 5.37
C LEU A 94 2.96 -4.49 5.71
N PRO A 95 3.81 -4.92 6.67
CA PRO A 95 3.88 -6.33 7.08
C PRO A 95 2.58 -6.91 7.65
N TYR A 96 1.67 -6.09 8.16
CA TYR A 96 0.38 -6.53 8.75
C TYR A 96 -0.76 -6.51 7.74
N VAL A 97 -0.61 -5.72 6.68
CA VAL A 97 -1.59 -5.63 5.59
C VAL A 97 -1.33 -6.69 4.53
N LEU A 98 -0.07 -6.94 4.19
CA LEU A 98 0.32 -8.04 3.30
C LEU A 98 -0.15 -9.39 3.83
N GLY A 99 -0.56 -10.27 2.91
CA GLY A 99 -0.82 -11.68 3.21
C GLY A 99 0.46 -12.41 3.64
N PRO A 100 0.34 -13.57 4.31
CA PRO A 100 1.50 -14.34 4.74
C PRO A 100 2.40 -14.66 3.54
N ASP A 101 3.70 -14.50 3.72
CA ASP A 101 4.75 -14.74 2.72
C ASP A 101 4.72 -13.85 1.46
N GLN A 102 3.75 -12.95 1.34
CA GLN A 102 3.76 -11.94 0.27
C GLN A 102 4.85 -10.90 0.51
N THR A 103 5.47 -10.43 -0.58
CA THR A 103 6.59 -9.49 -0.53
C THR A 103 6.33 -8.27 -1.40
N LEU A 104 6.41 -7.08 -0.82
CA LEU A 104 6.30 -5.80 -1.52
C LEU A 104 7.62 -5.05 -1.41
N THR A 105 8.25 -4.77 -2.55
CA THR A 105 9.40 -3.86 -2.61
C THR A 105 8.90 -2.47 -2.97
N VAL A 106 9.23 -1.46 -2.16
CA VAL A 106 8.91 -0.06 -2.45
C VAL A 106 10.18 0.71 -2.73
N HIS A 107 10.23 1.36 -3.89
CA HIS A 107 11.27 2.28 -4.31
C HIS A 107 10.74 3.70 -4.14
N ASP A 108 11.22 4.40 -3.12
CA ASP A 108 10.97 5.83 -2.94
C ASP A 108 12.21 6.64 -3.40
N PRO A 109 12.13 7.98 -3.46
CA PRO A 109 13.26 8.81 -3.92
C PRO A 109 14.52 8.72 -3.05
N VAL A 110 14.42 8.18 -1.83
CA VAL A 110 15.52 8.06 -0.88
C VAL A 110 16.18 6.69 -1.00
N ARG A 111 15.37 5.61 -1.04
CA ARG A 111 15.86 4.22 -1.05
C ARG A 111 14.79 3.22 -1.47
N SER A 112 15.26 2.00 -1.74
CA SER A 112 14.41 0.82 -1.92
C SER A 112 14.28 0.05 -0.60
N ARG A 113 13.07 -0.43 -0.28
CA ARG A 113 12.77 -1.19 0.94
C ARG A 113 11.87 -2.38 0.61
N GLU A 114 12.22 -3.54 1.11
CA GLU A 114 11.39 -4.75 1.00
C GLU A 114 10.54 -4.95 2.28
N PHE A 115 9.27 -5.29 2.09
CA PHE A 115 8.33 -5.60 3.15
C PHE A 115 7.76 -7.01 2.94
N ARG A 116 7.82 -7.84 3.98
CA ARG A 116 7.25 -9.18 3.98
C ARG A 116 6.03 -9.25 4.87
N GLY A 117 4.95 -9.83 4.35
CA GLY A 117 3.73 -10.05 5.09
C GLY A 117 3.89 -11.09 6.19
N ARG A 118 3.24 -10.81 7.32
CA ARG A 118 3.23 -11.66 8.50
C ARG A 118 1.97 -12.50 8.52
N ASP A 119 2.09 -13.72 9.03
CA ASP A 119 0.92 -14.49 9.44
C ASP A 119 0.36 -13.84 10.72
N VAL A 120 -0.72 -13.08 10.54
CA VAL A 120 -1.49 -12.44 11.60
C VAL A 120 -2.80 -13.23 11.73
N ARG A 121 -2.70 -14.39 12.39
CA ARG A 121 -3.82 -15.22 12.82
C ARG A 121 -4.15 -14.98 14.28
#